data_AF-A0A7Y5Q0R3-F1
#
_entry.id   AF-A0A7Y5Q0R3-F1
#
_cell.length_a   1.000
_cell.length_b   1.000
_cell.length_c   1.000
_cell.angle_alpha   90.00
_cell.angle_beta   90.00
_cell.angle_gamma   90.00
#
_symmetry.space_group_name_H-M   'P 1'
#
loop_
_entity.id
_entity.type
_entity.pdbx_description
1 polymer ?
#
loop_
_entity_poly.entity_id
_entity_poly.type
_entity_poly.pdbx_seq_one_letter_code
_entity_poly.pdbx_strand_id
1 'polypeptide(L)'
;MQLNVYGKGNAQKQDFDAGAFGDKVFYRLLKNAVDMFKANQRQGTVKTKIRCEVAFSGKKPWKQKHTGRARAGDKKSPIWRKGGTTFGPRPRDYSFHMPAQQRRVALRSALCGKFGDNEVALFDGSSFSGPS
;
A
#
# COMPACT_ATOMS: atom_id res chain seq x y z
N MET A 1 -30.05 -15.77 7.03
CA MET A 1 -29.65 -16.02 5.62
C MET A 1 -29.22 -17.47 5.51
N GLN A 2 -29.43 -18.14 4.37
CA GLN A 2 -29.03 -19.56 4.21
C GLN A 2 -27.62 -19.64 3.62
N LEU A 3 -26.72 -20.36 4.27
CA LEU A 3 -25.38 -20.64 3.77
C LEU A 3 -25.29 -22.08 3.28
N ASN A 4 -24.51 -22.28 2.23
CA ASN A 4 -24.17 -23.62 1.75
C ASN A 4 -23.10 -24.20 2.69
N VAL A 5 -23.40 -25.35 3.28
CA VAL A 5 -22.50 -26.15 4.10
C VAL A 5 -22.07 -27.35 3.29
N TYR A 6 -20.76 -27.47 3.07
CA TYR A 6 -20.16 -28.58 2.37
C TYR A 6 -19.53 -29.53 3.39
N GLY A 7 -19.96 -30.80 3.39
CA GLY A 7 -19.43 -31.83 4.28
C GLY A 7 -19.69 -33.23 3.72
N LYS A 8 -18.69 -34.12 3.78
CA LYS A 8 -18.79 -35.54 3.37
C LYS A 8 -19.47 -35.77 2.01
N GLY A 9 -19.23 -34.90 1.03
CA GLY A 9 -19.79 -35.00 -0.33
C GLY A 9 -21.22 -34.46 -0.50
N ASN A 10 -21.84 -33.94 0.55
CA ASN A 10 -23.19 -33.37 0.51
C ASN A 10 -23.16 -31.84 0.68
N ALA A 11 -24.09 -31.16 0.01
CA ALA A 11 -24.38 -29.75 0.19
C ALA A 11 -25.67 -29.60 0.99
N GLN A 12 -25.58 -29.05 2.20
CA GLN A 12 -26.72 -28.74 3.06
C GLN A 12 -26.88 -27.23 3.17
N LYS A 13 -28.11 -26.73 3.33
CA LYS A 13 -28.34 -25.32 3.64
C LYS A 13 -28.53 -25.17 5.13
N GLN A 14 -27.77 -24.29 5.75
CA GLN A 14 -27.89 -23.97 7.17
C GLN A 14 -28.27 -22.50 7.34
N ASP A 15 -29.21 -22.24 8.25
CA ASP A 15 -29.59 -20.88 8.61
C ASP A 15 -28.48 -20.23 9.45
N PHE A 16 -28.09 -19.03 9.02
CA PHE A 16 -27.04 -18.23 9.64
C PHE A 16 -27.56 -16.82 9.95
N ASP A 17 -27.21 -16.34 11.14
CA ASP A 17 -27.52 -14.97 11.54
C ASP A 17 -26.47 -13.99 10.97
N ALA A 18 -26.85 -13.30 9.90
CA ALA A 18 -26.01 -12.30 9.25
C ALA A 18 -26.05 -10.93 9.94
N GLY A 19 -27.01 -10.69 10.86
CA GLY A 19 -27.18 -9.38 11.52
C GLY A 19 -25.95 -8.95 12.32
N ALA A 20 -25.16 -9.91 12.82
CA ALA A 20 -23.91 -9.65 13.52
C ALA A 20 -22.84 -8.93 12.67
N PHE A 21 -22.95 -8.97 11.33
CA PHE A 21 -22.01 -8.37 10.38
C PHE A 21 -22.48 -7.00 9.84
N GLY A 22 -23.68 -6.57 10.24
CA GLY A 22 -24.29 -5.29 9.86
C GLY A 22 -25.12 -5.37 8.58
N ASP A 23 -25.92 -4.33 8.34
CA ASP A 23 -26.99 -4.35 7.33
C ASP A 23 -26.56 -3.77 5.98
N LYS A 24 -25.48 -2.96 5.94
CA LYS A 24 -25.08 -2.19 4.77
C LYS A 24 -23.58 -2.20 4.51
N VAL A 25 -23.23 -2.20 3.22
CA VAL A 25 -21.87 -2.02 2.74
C VAL A 25 -21.45 -0.53 2.74
N PHE A 26 -20.39 -0.21 3.48
CA PHE A 26 -19.79 1.13 3.59
C PHE A 26 -18.58 1.25 2.65
N TYR A 27 -18.84 1.54 1.37
CA TYR A 27 -17.82 1.60 0.32
C TYR A 27 -16.62 2.50 0.63
N ARG A 28 -16.85 3.70 1.17
CA ARG A 28 -15.76 4.65 1.48
C ARG A 28 -14.84 4.13 2.58
N LEU A 29 -15.41 3.50 3.60
CA LEU A 29 -14.66 2.95 4.72
C LEU A 29 -13.82 1.74 4.27
N LEU A 30 -14.41 0.87 3.44
CA LEU A 30 -13.72 -0.24 2.81
C LEU A 30 -12.54 0.22 1.97
N LYS A 31 -12.76 1.20 1.08
CA LYS A 31 -11.69 1.77 0.26
C LYS A 31 -10.53 2.28 1.12
N ASN A 32 -10.83 3.07 2.15
CA ASN A 32 -9.81 3.62 3.05
C ASN A 32 -9.00 2.50 3.74
N ALA A 33 -9.66 1.41 4.14
CA ALA A 33 -8.98 0.27 4.77
C ALA A 33 -8.06 -0.47 3.79
N VAL A 34 -8.49 -0.62 2.53
CA VAL A 34 -7.66 -1.19 1.45
C VAL A 34 -6.48 -0.28 1.12
N ASP A 35 -6.70 1.03 1.01
CA ASP A 35 -5.64 2.01 0.75
C ASP A 35 -4.59 2.00 1.88
N MET A 36 -5.02 1.91 3.14
CA MET A 36 -4.14 1.73 4.30
C MET A 36 -3.33 0.44 4.20
N PHE A 37 -3.98 -0.69 3.92
CA PHE A 37 -3.30 -1.98 3.79
C PHE A 37 -2.26 -1.97 2.66
N LYS A 38 -2.59 -1.38 1.51
CA LYS A 38 -1.67 -1.26 0.37
C LYS A 38 -0.53 -0.29 0.66
N ALA A 39 -0.80 0.84 1.31
CA ALA A 39 0.23 1.80 1.66
C ALA A 39 1.25 1.22 2.65
N ASN A 40 0.80 0.46 3.65
CA ASN A 40 1.65 -0.16 4.66
C ASN A 40 2.57 -1.27 4.09
N GLN A 41 2.24 -1.85 2.94
CA GLN A 41 3.09 -2.84 2.26
C GLN A 41 4.25 -2.21 1.48
N ARG A 42 4.23 -0.88 1.27
CA ARG A 42 5.28 -0.20 0.50
C ARG A 42 6.53 -0.02 1.36
N GLN A 43 7.67 -0.51 0.88
CA GLN A 43 8.95 -0.36 1.59
C GLN A 43 9.55 1.05 1.51
N GLY A 44 9.25 1.80 0.45
CA GLY A 44 9.73 3.17 0.31
C GLY A 44 11.26 3.32 0.16
N THR A 45 11.95 2.38 -0.48
CA THR A 45 13.42 2.33 -0.62
C THR A 45 14.01 3.22 -1.72
N VAL A 46 13.18 3.99 -2.43
CA VAL A 46 13.61 4.80 -3.58
C VAL A 46 14.38 6.03 -3.12
N LYS A 47 15.59 6.25 -3.67
CA LYS A 47 16.44 7.40 -3.38
C LYS A 47 17.17 7.91 -4.62
N THR A 48 17.23 9.22 -4.80
CA THR A 48 18.17 9.90 -5.72
C THR A 48 19.24 10.67 -4.96
N LYS A 49 20.43 10.80 -5.55
CA LYS A 49 21.53 11.58 -4.96
C LYS A 49 21.28 13.08 -5.11
N ILE A 50 21.28 13.80 -3.99
CA ILE A 50 21.26 15.27 -4.01
C ILE A 50 22.66 15.84 -4.24
N ARG A 51 22.75 17.15 -4.51
CA ARG A 51 24.01 17.87 -4.80
C ARG A 51 25.15 17.55 -3.83
N CYS A 52 24.89 17.41 -2.52
CA CYS A 52 25.95 17.09 -1.55
C CYS A 52 26.38 15.61 -1.55
N GLU A 53 25.51 14.68 -2.00
CA GLU A 53 25.77 13.24 -2.04
C GLU A 53 26.48 12.79 -3.33
N VAL A 54 26.52 13.65 -4.36
CA VAL A 54 27.23 13.36 -5.61
C VAL A 54 28.74 13.44 -5.39
N ALA A 55 29.45 12.38 -5.79
CA ALA A 55 30.91 12.31 -5.80
C ALA A 55 31.46 13.14 -6.98
N PHE A 56 31.79 14.40 -6.71
CA PHE A 56 32.45 15.30 -7.66
C PHE A 56 33.27 16.35 -6.90
N SER A 57 34.06 17.16 -7.63
CA SER A 57 34.74 18.30 -7.03
C SER A 57 33.75 19.40 -6.61
N GLY A 58 33.88 19.89 -5.38
CA GLY A 58 33.19 21.09 -4.88
C GLY A 58 33.93 22.39 -5.20
N LYS A 59 35.09 22.32 -5.88
CA LYS A 59 35.86 23.50 -6.25
C LYS A 59 35.13 24.30 -7.32
N LYS A 60 35.19 25.63 -7.21
CA LYS A 60 34.64 26.53 -8.21
C LYS A 60 35.30 26.27 -9.57
N PRO A 61 34.51 26.05 -10.65
CA PRO A 61 35.07 25.70 -11.96
C PRO A 61 35.97 26.79 -12.57
N TRP A 62 35.63 28.06 -12.35
CA TRP A 62 36.39 29.23 -12.82
C TRP A 62 36.15 30.45 -11.91
N LYS A 63 36.95 31.51 -12.09
CA LYS A 63 36.86 32.77 -11.33
C LYS A 63 35.48 33.44 -11.51
N GLN A 64 35.04 34.25 -10.56
CA GLN A 64 33.69 34.85 -10.55
C GLN A 64 33.43 35.83 -11.72
N LYS A 65 34.49 36.44 -12.27
CA LYS A 65 34.45 37.46 -13.34
C LYS A 65 35.64 37.26 -14.28
N HIS A 66 35.65 38.01 -15.39
CA HIS A 66 36.75 38.07 -16.37
C HIS A 66 37.04 36.76 -17.11
N THR A 67 36.00 35.95 -17.35
CA THR A 67 36.12 34.66 -18.06
C THR A 67 35.24 34.55 -19.31
N GLY A 68 34.35 35.51 -19.57
CA GLY A 68 33.36 35.47 -20.67
C GLY A 68 32.30 34.36 -20.54
N ARG A 69 32.34 33.55 -19.47
CA ARG A 69 31.43 32.42 -19.22
C ARG A 69 30.36 32.81 -18.20
N ALA A 70 29.22 32.11 -18.22
CA ALA A 70 28.21 32.20 -17.17
C ALA A 70 28.82 31.95 -15.77
N ARG A 71 28.22 32.47 -14.70
CA ARG A 71 28.73 32.25 -13.34
C ARG A 71 28.36 30.84 -12.86
N ALA A 72 29.32 30.11 -12.30
CA ALA A 72 29.09 28.79 -11.71
C ALA A 72 29.63 28.72 -10.27
N GLY A 73 28.89 27.98 -9.42
CA GLY A 73 29.29 27.68 -8.04
C GLY A 73 30.19 26.46 -7.98
N ASP A 74 29.65 25.29 -8.29
CA ASP A 74 30.36 24.01 -8.35
C ASP A 74 29.90 23.18 -9.57
N LYS A 75 30.62 22.08 -9.84
CA LYS A 75 30.23 21.12 -10.90
C LYS A 75 29.14 20.14 -10.47
N LYS A 76 28.79 20.10 -9.17
CA LYS A 76 27.72 19.24 -8.62
C LYS A 76 26.32 19.81 -8.82
N SER A 77 26.20 21.08 -9.20
CA SER A 77 24.92 21.74 -9.44
C SER A 77 24.04 20.95 -10.44
N PRO A 78 22.72 20.87 -10.22
CA PRO A 78 21.76 20.14 -11.08
C PRO A 78 21.75 20.61 -12.54
N ILE A 79 22.24 21.82 -12.81
CA ILE A 79 22.33 22.39 -14.16
C ILE A 79 23.39 21.66 -15.00
N TRP A 80 24.39 21.05 -14.35
CA TRP A 80 25.45 20.32 -15.03
C TRP A 80 25.04 18.88 -15.33
N ARG A 81 25.59 18.34 -16.43
CA ARG A 81 25.51 16.90 -16.74
C ARG A 81 26.12 16.10 -15.58
N LYS A 82 25.41 15.06 -15.11
CA LYS A 82 25.77 14.24 -13.94
C LYS A 82 25.79 15.01 -12.60
N GLY A 83 25.21 16.21 -12.55
CA GLY A 83 24.94 16.95 -11.32
C GLY A 83 23.90 16.25 -10.43
N GLY A 84 23.72 16.75 -9.22
CA GLY A 84 22.73 16.20 -8.29
C GLY A 84 21.29 16.42 -8.75
N THR A 85 20.36 15.58 -8.29
CA THR A 85 18.93 15.72 -8.57
C THR A 85 18.27 16.68 -7.57
N THR A 86 17.49 17.63 -8.08
CA THR A 86 16.68 18.55 -7.27
C THR A 86 15.29 17.96 -7.04
N PHE A 87 14.84 17.91 -5.78
CA PHE A 87 13.53 17.36 -5.36
C PHE A 87 13.22 15.93 -5.87
N GLY A 88 14.24 15.10 -6.03
CA GLY A 88 14.04 13.69 -6.36
C GLY A 88 13.50 12.87 -5.18
N PRO A 89 13.05 11.63 -5.43
CA PRO A 89 12.48 10.77 -4.41
C PRO A 89 13.48 10.49 -3.29
N ARG A 90 12.95 10.48 -2.06
CA ARG A 90 13.67 10.14 -0.84
C ARG A 90 13.00 8.94 -0.17
N PRO A 91 13.77 8.10 0.54
CA PRO A 91 13.19 7.05 1.35
C PRO A 91 12.26 7.66 2.38
N ARG A 92 11.06 7.10 2.48
CA ARG A 92 10.01 7.58 3.39
C ARG A 92 9.10 6.43 3.78
N ASP A 93 8.51 6.57 4.95
CA ASP A 93 7.41 5.71 5.35
C ASP A 93 6.13 6.15 4.62
N TYR A 94 5.42 5.16 4.08
CA TYR A 94 4.11 5.33 3.45
C TYR A 94 2.98 4.92 4.39
N SER A 95 3.31 4.34 5.54
CA SER A 95 2.35 3.79 6.47
C SER A 95 1.46 4.88 7.06
N PHE A 96 0.19 4.54 7.25
CA PHE A 96 -0.73 5.34 8.04
C PHE A 96 -1.69 4.43 8.79
N HIS A 97 -2.29 4.95 9.85
CA HIS A 97 -3.16 4.18 10.74
C HIS A 97 -4.61 4.64 10.65
N MET A 98 -5.52 3.66 10.69
CA MET A 98 -6.96 3.87 10.82
C MET A 98 -7.44 3.44 12.22
N PRO A 99 -8.31 4.20 12.90
CA PRO A 99 -8.89 3.83 14.19
C PRO A 99 -9.40 2.39 14.24
N ALA A 100 -9.20 1.71 15.37
CA ALA A 100 -9.55 0.30 15.53
C ALA A 100 -11.04 0.00 15.26
N GLN A 101 -11.94 0.90 15.68
CA GLN A 101 -13.37 0.77 15.42
C GLN A 101 -13.70 0.83 13.92
N GLN A 102 -13.09 1.79 13.20
CA GLN A 102 -13.24 1.92 11.75
C GLN A 102 -12.76 0.66 11.01
N ARG A 103 -11.63 0.07 11.43
CA ARG A 103 -11.14 -1.20 10.86
C ARG A 103 -12.11 -2.36 11.09
N ARG A 104 -12.68 -2.48 12.29
CA ARG A 104 -13.67 -3.52 12.62
C ARG A 104 -14.94 -3.37 11.79
N VAL A 105 -15.44 -2.14 11.65
CA VAL A 105 -16.63 -1.86 10.82
C VAL A 105 -16.33 -2.13 9.34
N ALA A 106 -15.15 -1.76 8.84
CA ALA A 106 -14.74 -2.08 7.47
C ALA A 106 -14.76 -3.61 7.22
N LEU A 107 -14.19 -4.40 8.13
CA LEU A 107 -14.16 -5.86 8.01
C LEU A 107 -15.58 -6.46 8.01
N ARG A 108 -16.41 -6.05 8.97
CA ARG A 108 -17.82 -6.51 9.04
C ARG A 108 -18.58 -6.16 7.77
N SER A 109 -18.38 -4.95 7.26
CA SER A 109 -18.99 -4.48 6.02
C SER A 109 -18.52 -5.25 4.78
N ALA A 110 -17.26 -5.67 4.72
CA ALA A 110 -16.74 -6.53 3.66
C ALA A 110 -17.44 -7.90 3.66
N LEU A 111 -17.56 -8.51 4.85
CA LEU A 111 -18.22 -9.80 5.02
C LEU A 111 -19.71 -9.72 4.68
N CYS A 112 -20.41 -8.67 5.12
CA CYS A 112 -21.80 -8.40 4.75
C CYS A 112 -22.00 -8.39 3.23
N GLY A 113 -21.10 -7.72 2.48
CA GLY A 113 -21.13 -7.74 1.01
C GLY A 113 -20.98 -9.15 0.43
N LYS A 114 -20.01 -9.92 0.93
CA LYS A 114 -19.79 -11.32 0.50
C LYS A 114 -20.98 -12.24 0.81
N PHE A 115 -21.66 -12.01 1.93
CA PHE A 115 -22.90 -12.71 2.26
C PHE A 115 -24.02 -12.33 1.28
N GLY A 116 -24.19 -11.03 0.98
CA GLY A 116 -25.16 -10.55 -0.01
C GLY A 116 -24.95 -11.14 -1.40
N ASP A 117 -23.70 -11.32 -1.81
CA ASP A 117 -23.32 -11.88 -3.11
C ASP A 117 -23.36 -13.43 -3.14
N ASN A 118 -23.72 -14.10 -2.03
CA ASN A 118 -23.70 -15.56 -1.86
C ASN A 118 -22.34 -16.22 -2.13
N GLU A 119 -21.24 -15.51 -1.86
CA GLU A 119 -19.87 -16.00 -2.08
C GLU A 119 -19.27 -16.72 -0.85
N VAL A 120 -20.03 -16.84 0.23
CA VAL A 120 -19.58 -17.48 1.48
C VAL A 120 -20.20 -18.86 1.62
N ALA A 121 -19.37 -19.84 1.97
CA ALA A 121 -19.79 -21.20 2.28
C ALA A 121 -19.09 -21.70 3.55
N LEU A 122 -19.75 -22.61 4.26
CA LEU A 122 -19.21 -23.29 5.43
C LEU A 122 -18.66 -24.65 4.99
N PHE A 123 -17.51 -25.05 5.55
CA PHE A 123 -16.94 -26.38 5.33
C PHE A 123 -16.77 -27.08 6.67
N ASP A 124 -17.38 -28.26 6.83
CA ASP A 124 -17.46 -28.99 8.10
C ASP A 124 -16.20 -29.82 8.41
N GLY A 125 -15.15 -29.71 7.58
CA GLY A 125 -13.86 -30.36 7.83
C GLY A 125 -13.89 -31.88 7.55
N SER A 126 -13.12 -32.31 6.55
CA SER A 126 -12.75 -33.72 6.40
C SER A 126 -11.32 -33.91 6.91
N SER A 127 -11.04 -35.03 7.60
CA SER A 127 -9.67 -35.43 7.95
C SER A 127 -8.84 -35.57 6.67
N PHE A 128 -7.85 -34.69 6.48
CA PHE A 128 -6.98 -34.67 5.32
C PHE A 128 -5.63 -35.32 5.68
N SER A 129 -5.29 -36.45 5.06
CA SER A 129 -4.08 -37.23 5.39
C SER A 129 -2.82 -36.81 4.61
N GLY A 130 -2.93 -35.91 3.63
CA GLY A 130 -1.82 -35.37 2.86
C GLY A 130 -2.16 -35.18 1.38
N PRO A 131 -1.49 -34.25 0.68
CA PRO A 131 -1.56 -34.17 -0.77
C PRO A 131 -0.82 -35.37 -1.38
N SER A 132 -1.41 -35.98 -2.41
CA SER A 132 -0.76 -37.04 -3.22
C SER A 132 0.58 -36.58 -3.80
#